data_AF-A0A7C4TJP8-F1
#
_entry.id   AF-A0A7C4TJP8-F1
#
_cell.length_a   1.000
_cell.length_b   1.000
_cell.length_c   1.000
_cell.angle_alpha   90.00
_cell.angle_beta   90.00
_cell.angle_gamma   90.00
#
_symmetry.space_group_name_H-M   'P 1'
#
loop_
_entity.id
_entity.type
_entity.pdbx_description
1 polymer ?
#
loop_
_entity_poly.entity_id
_entity_poly.type
_entity_poly.pdbx_seq_one_letter_code
_entity_poly.pdbx_strand_id
1 'polypeptide(L)'
;MHTKKTRNFLLTATLIITLGLGAKATYASEQFDTRYRVTYDIKPEGETHITQDISIINKLSDVIATSYSLNINKLNIYDIEGSDSGGKLQINTEKNDDSLRIDTTFNTQVIGQGRSLNWTLKYKSKDIATRVGEVWNINIPRVETLDTTNDYLVILRIPKGFGPKIYMSPKPSYESEE
;
A
#
# COMPACT_ATOMS: atom_id res chain seq x y z
N MET A 1 52.24 -59.21 -23.23
CA MET A 1 52.56 -58.22 -22.18
C MET A 1 51.47 -57.16 -22.20
N HIS A 2 50.86 -56.92 -21.05
CA HIS A 2 49.88 -55.87 -20.74
C HIS A 2 50.22 -54.54 -21.47
N THR A 3 49.28 -53.72 -21.98
CA THR A 3 48.20 -53.04 -21.25
C THR A 3 47.22 -52.29 -22.17
N LYS A 4 45.97 -52.21 -21.70
CA LYS A 4 44.77 -51.45 -22.11
C LYS A 4 44.98 -50.00 -22.59
N LYS A 5 44.05 -49.47 -23.42
CA LYS A 5 43.05 -48.42 -23.06
C LYS A 5 42.29 -47.89 -24.30
N THR A 6 40.98 -48.14 -24.42
CA THR A 6 39.79 -47.34 -23.99
C THR A 6 39.25 -46.35 -25.03
N ARG A 7 38.08 -46.75 -25.54
CA ARG A 7 36.91 -46.04 -26.07
C ARG A 7 36.81 -44.55 -25.71
N ASN A 8 36.87 -43.68 -26.72
CA ASN A 8 36.47 -42.26 -26.64
C ASN A 8 34.95 -42.14 -26.83
N PHE A 9 34.26 -41.64 -25.81
CA PHE A 9 32.88 -41.16 -25.91
C PHE A 9 32.93 -39.64 -25.65
N LEU A 10 32.57 -38.85 -26.65
CA LEU A 10 32.47 -37.39 -26.53
C LEU A 10 31.26 -37.05 -25.65
N LEU A 11 31.51 -36.46 -24.49
CA LEU A 11 30.52 -35.79 -23.66
C LEU A 11 30.69 -34.28 -23.86
N THR A 12 29.79 -33.67 -24.62
CA THR A 12 29.63 -32.22 -24.70
C THR A 12 28.98 -31.73 -23.41
N ALA A 13 29.73 -30.98 -22.59
CA ALA A 13 29.22 -30.32 -21.41
C ALA A 13 28.69 -28.92 -21.79
N THR A 14 27.38 -28.74 -21.76
CA THR A 14 26.73 -27.43 -21.89
C THR A 14 26.75 -26.74 -20.53
N LEU A 15 27.57 -25.71 -20.39
CA LEU A 15 27.65 -24.87 -19.20
C LEU A 15 26.46 -23.87 -19.21
N ILE A 16 25.39 -24.20 -18.48
CA ILE A 16 24.30 -23.26 -18.21
C ILE A 16 24.76 -22.38 -17.04
N ILE A 17 25.24 -21.17 -17.34
CA ILE A 17 25.50 -20.13 -16.34
C ILE A 17 24.16 -19.46 -16.02
N THR A 18 23.46 -19.96 -15.00
CA THR A 18 22.37 -19.21 -14.37
C THR A 18 22.95 -18.06 -13.58
N LEU A 19 22.98 -16.85 -14.16
CA LEU A 19 23.18 -15.63 -13.38
C LEU A 19 22.01 -15.50 -12.40
N GLY A 20 22.29 -15.70 -11.11
CA GLY A 20 21.35 -15.42 -10.03
C GLY A 20 21.02 -13.93 -10.03
N LEU A 21 19.82 -13.59 -10.53
CA LEU A 21 19.15 -12.34 -10.22
C LEU A 21 18.84 -12.34 -8.72
N GLY A 22 19.79 -11.88 -7.91
CA GLY A 22 19.56 -11.60 -6.50
C GLY A 22 18.50 -10.51 -6.41
N ALA A 23 17.31 -10.86 -5.91
CA ALA A 23 16.29 -9.89 -5.56
C ALA A 23 16.90 -8.87 -4.59
N LYS A 24 16.91 -7.58 -4.95
CA LYS A 24 17.33 -6.54 -4.02
C LYS A 24 16.31 -6.52 -2.88
N ALA A 25 16.76 -6.87 -1.67
CA ALA A 25 15.96 -6.74 -0.47
C ALA A 25 15.48 -5.28 -0.34
N THR A 26 14.22 -5.11 0.03
CA THR A 26 13.62 -3.79 0.27
C THR A 26 14.13 -3.24 1.60
N TYR A 27 14.94 -2.17 1.56
CA TYR A 27 15.62 -1.61 2.74
C TYR A 27 14.74 -0.70 3.62
N ALA A 28 13.53 -0.34 3.15
CA ALA A 28 12.68 0.61 3.87
C ALA A 28 12.16 0.08 5.23
N SER A 29 11.92 -1.24 5.33
CA SER A 29 11.38 -1.87 6.55
C SER A 29 12.35 -1.87 7.73
N GLU A 30 13.66 -1.81 7.47
CA GLU A 30 14.69 -1.80 8.52
C GLU A 30 14.85 -0.40 9.13
N GLN A 31 14.60 0.65 8.34
CA GLN A 31 14.86 2.04 8.71
C GLN A 31 13.63 2.78 9.23
N PHE A 32 12.43 2.35 8.83
CA PHE A 32 11.18 3.01 9.20
C PHE A 32 10.12 1.99 9.60
N ASP A 33 9.33 2.34 10.62
CA ASP A 33 8.03 1.71 10.87
C ASP A 33 6.93 2.63 10.35
N THR A 34 5.90 2.08 9.71
CA THR A 34 4.78 2.88 9.22
C THR A 34 3.49 2.47 9.91
N ARG A 35 2.68 3.47 10.30
CA ARG A 35 1.33 3.29 10.83
C ARG A 35 0.32 3.97 9.94
N TYR A 36 -0.84 3.34 9.79
CA TYR A 36 -1.92 3.87 8.96
C TYR A 36 -3.22 3.93 9.75
N ARG A 37 -3.94 5.04 9.59
CA ARG A 37 -5.37 5.14 9.87
C ARG A 37 -6.06 5.51 8.56
N VAL A 38 -6.86 4.61 8.04
CA VAL A 38 -7.60 4.82 6.79
C VAL A 38 -9.09 4.96 7.09
N THR A 39 -9.66 6.10 6.74
CA THR A 39 -11.09 6.36 6.84
C THR A 39 -11.72 6.29 5.46
N TYR A 40 -12.68 5.39 5.30
CA TYR A 40 -13.55 5.29 4.14
C TYR A 40 -14.90 5.90 4.50
N ASP A 41 -15.18 7.08 3.96
CA ASP A 41 -16.43 7.81 4.17
C ASP A 41 -17.30 7.71 2.93
N ILE A 42 -18.24 6.75 2.96
CA ILE A 42 -19.12 6.44 1.83
C ILE A 42 -20.27 7.45 1.84
N LYS A 43 -20.49 8.10 0.69
CA LYS A 43 -21.58 9.04 0.48
C LYS A 43 -22.85 8.32 0.00
N PRO A 44 -24.05 8.92 0.17
CA PRO A 44 -25.31 8.29 -0.23
C PRO A 44 -25.36 7.81 -1.68
N GLU A 45 -24.63 8.46 -2.58
CA GLU A 45 -24.48 8.14 -4.00
C GLU A 45 -23.48 7.01 -4.30
N GLY A 46 -22.77 6.50 -3.29
CA GLY A 46 -21.75 5.45 -3.43
C GLY A 46 -20.33 5.98 -3.71
N GLU A 47 -20.16 7.28 -3.96
CA GLU A 47 -18.83 7.90 -3.97
C GLU A 47 -18.21 7.78 -2.57
N THR A 48 -16.98 7.31 -2.49
CA THR A 48 -16.25 7.15 -1.23
C THR A 48 -15.15 8.19 -1.16
N HIS A 49 -15.10 8.93 -0.05
CA HIS A 49 -14.00 9.83 0.26
C HIS A 49 -13.04 9.08 1.18
N ILE A 50 -11.80 8.88 0.72
CA ILE A 50 -10.78 8.12 1.43
C ILE A 50 -9.77 9.11 2.01
N THR A 51 -9.52 9.00 3.32
CA THR A 51 -8.47 9.74 4.02
C THR A 51 -7.51 8.74 4.66
N GLN A 52 -6.24 8.78 4.29
CA GLN A 52 -5.16 8.04 4.94
C GLN A 52 -4.33 9.00 5.78
N ASP A 53 -4.37 8.84 7.10
CA ASP A 53 -3.41 9.47 8.00
C ASP A 53 -2.26 8.50 8.23
N ILE A 54 -1.05 8.91 7.85
CA ILE A 54 0.12 8.05 7.76
C ILE A 54 1.20 8.63 8.68
N SER A 55 1.78 7.76 9.51
CA SER A 55 2.89 8.09 10.41
C SER A 55 4.09 7.23 10.05
N ILE A 56 5.16 7.87 9.60
CA ILE A 56 6.45 7.22 9.30
C ILE A 56 7.37 7.49 10.49
N ILE A 57 7.80 6.43 11.17
CA ILE A 57 8.57 6.47 12.41
C ILE A 57 10.00 6.03 12.12
N ASN A 58 10.97 6.88 12.42
CA ASN A 58 12.39 6.55 12.24
C ASN A 58 12.82 5.47 13.24
N LYS A 59 13.40 4.37 12.76
CA LYS A 59 13.98 3.31 13.60
C LYS A 59 15.43 3.58 13.97
N LEU A 60 16.10 4.43 13.19
CA LEU A 60 17.50 4.83 13.36
C LEU A 60 17.60 6.34 13.62
N SER A 61 18.71 6.79 14.22
CA SER A 61 18.90 8.19 14.59
C SER A 61 19.31 9.09 13.43
N ASP A 62 19.86 8.52 12.36
CA ASP A 62 20.52 9.19 11.23
C ASP A 62 19.76 9.04 9.91
N VAL A 63 18.52 8.54 9.95
CA VAL A 63 17.65 8.41 8.77
C VAL A 63 16.57 9.50 8.75
N ILE A 64 16.21 9.91 7.54
CA ILE A 64 15.16 10.88 7.27
C ILE A 64 14.35 10.37 6.07
N ALA A 65 13.03 10.27 6.23
CA ALA A 65 12.13 10.05 5.11
C ALA A 65 11.93 11.36 4.34
N THR A 66 12.28 11.37 3.05
CA THR A 66 12.18 12.58 2.19
C THR A 66 11.06 12.46 1.14
N SER A 67 10.72 11.24 0.76
CA SER A 67 9.65 10.95 -0.18
C SER A 67 8.95 9.65 0.21
N TYR A 68 7.76 9.46 -0.35
CA TYR A 68 6.99 8.26 -0.18
C TYR A 68 6.31 7.88 -1.49
N SER A 69 6.21 6.58 -1.72
CA SER A 69 5.54 6.05 -2.90
C SER A 69 4.49 5.02 -2.50
N LEU A 70 3.27 5.24 -2.98
CA LEU A 70 2.14 4.35 -2.76
C LEU A 70 1.69 3.76 -4.08
N ASN A 71 1.56 2.43 -4.14
CA ASN A 71 0.88 1.76 -5.24
C ASN A 71 -0.55 1.41 -4.82
N ILE A 72 -1.52 1.81 -5.63
CA ILE A 72 -2.93 1.49 -5.47
C ILE A 72 -3.33 0.59 -6.64
N ASN A 73 -3.69 -0.65 -6.33
CA ASN A 73 -4.06 -1.64 -7.33
C ASN A 73 -5.58 -1.74 -7.43
N LYS A 74 -6.10 -1.91 -8.66
CA LYS A 74 -7.52 -2.24 -8.92
C LYS A 74 -8.53 -1.24 -8.33
N LEU A 75 -8.14 0.03 -8.21
CA LEU A 75 -9.02 1.11 -7.77
C LEU A 75 -8.84 2.33 -8.66
N ASN A 76 -9.92 2.78 -9.29
CA ASN A 76 -9.94 4.07 -9.97
C ASN A 76 -10.15 5.17 -8.93
N ILE A 77 -9.16 6.05 -8.83
CA ILE A 77 -9.20 7.17 -7.90
C ILE A 77 -9.00 8.51 -8.61
N TYR A 78 -9.48 9.57 -7.97
CA TYR A 78 -9.40 10.95 -8.45
C TYR A 78 -9.40 11.92 -7.26
N ASP A 79 -9.26 13.22 -7.55
CA ASP A 79 -9.16 14.29 -6.54
C ASP A 79 -8.09 14.02 -5.49
N ILE A 80 -6.89 13.62 -5.94
CA ILE A 80 -5.79 13.22 -5.07
C ILE A 80 -5.14 14.48 -4.48
N GLU A 81 -5.05 14.54 -3.16
CA GLU A 81 -4.38 15.61 -2.43
C GLU A 81 -3.57 15.05 -1.26
N GLY A 82 -2.39 15.64 -1.02
CA GLY A 82 -1.55 15.30 0.11
C GLY A 82 -1.20 16.53 0.93
N SER A 83 -0.99 16.35 2.23
CA SER A 83 -0.52 17.40 3.13
C SER A 83 0.30 16.86 4.28
N ASP A 84 1.31 17.61 4.71
CA ASP A 84 2.04 17.40 5.97
C ASP A 84 1.99 18.67 6.83
N SER A 85 2.75 18.73 7.92
CA SER A 85 2.83 19.93 8.77
C SER A 85 3.36 21.19 8.07
N GLY A 86 4.05 21.04 6.93
CA GLY A 86 4.52 22.13 6.09
C GLY A 86 3.49 22.64 5.08
N GLY A 87 2.33 21.98 4.96
CA GLY A 87 1.24 22.36 4.07
C GLY A 87 0.96 21.32 2.99
N LYS A 88 0.45 21.79 1.84
CA LYS A 88 0.10 20.91 0.71
C LYS A 88 1.36 20.30 0.11
N LEU A 89 1.32 19.00 -0.18
CA LEU A 89 2.41 18.25 -0.81
C LEU A 89 2.30 18.31 -2.33
N GLN A 90 3.44 18.25 -3.00
CA GLN A 90 3.48 17.91 -4.42
C GLN A 90 3.19 16.41 -4.59
N ILE A 91 2.23 16.10 -5.45
CA ILE A 91 1.82 14.74 -5.77
C ILE A 91 2.02 14.51 -7.26
N ASN A 92 2.79 13.49 -7.61
CA ASN A 92 2.92 13.00 -8.98
C ASN A 92 2.23 11.64 -9.06
N THR A 93 1.52 11.39 -10.15
CA THR A 93 0.84 10.10 -10.35
C THR A 93 1.22 9.48 -11.68
N GLU A 94 1.44 8.18 -11.65
CA GLU A 94 1.73 7.36 -12.83
C GLU A 94 0.74 6.21 -12.87
N LYS A 95 -0.08 6.16 -13.92
CA LYS A 95 -1.07 5.11 -14.12
C LYS A 95 -0.53 4.07 -15.09
N ASN A 96 -0.51 2.82 -14.64
CA ASN A 96 -0.33 1.63 -15.49
C ASN A 96 -1.67 0.89 -15.59
N ASP A 97 -1.74 -0.15 -16.43
CA ASP A 97 -3.01 -0.83 -16.79
C ASP A 97 -3.89 -1.21 -15.59
N ASP A 98 -3.30 -1.70 -14.49
CA ASP A 98 -4.04 -2.15 -13.29
C ASP A 98 -3.66 -1.44 -11.97
N SER A 99 -2.75 -0.46 -12.02
CA SER A 99 -2.20 0.17 -10.82
C SER A 99 -1.97 1.66 -11.02
N LEU A 100 -2.22 2.44 -9.97
CA LEU A 100 -1.82 3.84 -9.89
C LEU A 100 -0.70 3.97 -8.85
N ARG A 101 0.45 4.45 -9.29
CA ARG A 101 1.54 4.87 -8.43
C ARG A 101 1.36 6.34 -8.07
N ILE A 102 1.46 6.66 -6.78
CA ILE A 102 1.42 8.01 -6.22
C ILE A 102 2.77 8.26 -5.57
N ASP A 103 3.52 9.22 -6.09
CA ASP A 103 4.77 9.68 -5.53
C ASP A 103 4.59 11.04 -4.87
N THR A 104 5.10 11.18 -3.65
CA THR A 104 5.07 12.43 -2.89
C THR A 104 6.43 12.76 -2.30
N THR A 105 6.74 14.05 -2.23
CA THR A 105 7.91 14.60 -1.56
C THR A 105 7.46 15.40 -0.35
N PHE A 106 8.03 15.13 0.83
CA PHE A 106 7.64 15.79 2.06
C PHE A 106 8.19 17.22 2.14
N ASN A 107 7.38 18.16 2.66
CA ASN A 107 7.82 19.53 2.89
C ASN A 107 8.69 19.62 4.16
N THR A 108 8.43 18.72 5.12
CA THR A 108 9.11 18.66 6.40
C THR A 108 10.03 17.46 6.51
N GLN A 109 11.10 17.62 7.28
CA GLN A 109 12.06 16.56 7.57
C GLN A 109 12.08 16.32 9.07
N VAL A 110 12.04 15.05 9.46
CA VAL A 110 12.06 14.61 10.85
C VAL A 110 13.23 13.67 11.04
N ILE A 111 14.16 14.05 11.92
CA ILE A 111 15.35 13.26 12.28
C ILE A 111 15.27 12.77 13.72
N GLY A 112 15.93 11.65 14.00
CA GLY A 112 16.06 11.07 15.32
C GLY A 112 15.18 9.84 15.49
N GLN A 113 15.72 8.85 16.20
CA GLN A 113 15.05 7.59 16.45
C GLN A 113 13.75 7.79 17.23
N GLY A 114 12.68 7.10 16.81
CA GLY A 114 11.34 7.17 17.38
C GLY A 114 10.56 8.44 17.02
N ARG A 115 11.15 9.36 16.24
CA ARG A 115 10.43 10.55 15.75
C ARG A 115 9.59 10.19 14.53
N SER A 116 8.46 10.89 14.40
CA SER A 116 7.45 10.58 13.39
C SER A 116 7.24 11.73 12.43
N LEU A 117 7.27 11.44 11.14
CA LEU A 117 6.71 12.30 10.10
C LEU A 117 5.26 11.90 9.88
N ASN A 118 4.34 12.84 10.12
CA ASN A 118 2.92 12.63 9.92
C ASN A 118 2.45 13.37 8.68
N TRP A 119 1.70 12.69 7.84
CA TRP A 119 1.11 13.27 6.64
C TRP A 119 -0.23 12.61 6.33
N THR A 120 -1.03 13.29 5.52
CA THR A 120 -2.36 12.86 5.14
C THR A 120 -2.44 12.80 3.61
N LEU A 121 -2.98 11.70 3.10
CA LEU A 121 -3.35 11.51 1.70
C LEU A 121 -4.87 11.39 1.61
N LYS A 122 -5.50 12.18 0.74
CA LYS A 122 -6.92 12.09 0.45
C LYS A 122 -7.16 11.88 -1.03
N TYR A 123 -8.19 11.12 -1.34
CA TYR A 123 -8.66 10.87 -2.69
C TYR A 123 -10.09 10.32 -2.66
N LYS A 124 -10.70 10.23 -3.84
CA LYS A 124 -12.06 9.70 -4.00
C LYS A 124 -12.08 8.50 -4.92
N SER A 125 -13.08 7.64 -4.76
CA SER A 125 -13.34 6.52 -5.66
C SER A 125 -14.83 6.19 -5.73
N LYS A 126 -15.27 5.61 -6.85
CA LYS A 126 -16.61 5.04 -7.03
C LYS A 126 -16.61 3.50 -7.03
N ASP A 127 -15.44 2.89 -6.85
CA ASP A 127 -15.28 1.43 -6.99
C ASP A 127 -15.50 0.69 -5.66
N ILE A 128 -15.54 1.40 -4.52
CA ILE A 128 -15.66 0.81 -3.18
C ILE A 128 -17.10 0.38 -2.86
N ALA A 129 -18.09 1.21 -3.21
CA ALA A 129 -19.49 0.97 -2.90
C ALA A 129 -20.30 0.86 -4.20
N THR A 130 -20.90 -0.31 -4.42
CA THR A 130 -21.68 -0.61 -5.63
C THR A 130 -23.08 -1.07 -5.26
N ARG A 131 -24.08 -0.59 -5.99
CA ARG A 131 -25.48 -0.95 -5.76
C ARG A 131 -25.93 -2.00 -6.78
N VAL A 132 -26.46 -3.12 -6.29
CA VAL A 132 -27.08 -4.18 -7.10
C VAL A 132 -28.50 -4.37 -6.63
N GLY A 133 -29.47 -3.89 -7.43
CA GLY A 133 -30.87 -3.82 -7.01
C GLY A 133 -31.05 -2.88 -5.82
N GLU A 134 -31.54 -3.42 -4.71
CA GLU A 134 -31.71 -2.70 -3.44
C GLU A 134 -30.55 -2.90 -2.45
N VAL A 135 -29.56 -3.71 -2.82
CA VAL A 135 -28.44 -4.06 -1.94
C VAL A 135 -27.20 -3.25 -2.29
N TRP A 136 -26.58 -2.66 -1.26
CA TRP A 136 -25.27 -2.06 -1.34
C TRP A 136 -24.19 -3.08 -1.01
N ASN A 137 -23.24 -3.24 -1.93
CA ASN A 137 -22.03 -4.05 -1.75
C ASN A 137 -20.85 -3.11 -1.52
N ILE A 138 -20.15 -3.30 -0.40
CA ILE A 138 -18.97 -2.53 -0.03
C ILE A 138 -17.76 -3.46 -0.04
N ASN A 139 -16.76 -3.13 -0.87
CA ASN A 139 -15.52 -3.88 -0.95
C ASN A 139 -14.33 -2.94 -0.75
N ILE A 140 -13.57 -3.20 0.32
CA ILE A 140 -12.36 -2.43 0.63
C ILE A 140 -11.15 -3.28 0.21
N PRO A 141 -10.34 -2.83 -0.77
CA PRO A 141 -9.17 -3.57 -1.20
C PRO A 141 -8.14 -3.62 -0.07
N ARG A 142 -7.43 -4.75 0.03
CA ARG A 142 -6.27 -4.88 0.90
C ARG A 142 -5.14 -3.99 0.36
N VAL A 143 -4.53 -3.20 1.24
CA VAL A 143 -3.30 -2.46 0.90
C VAL A 143 -2.11 -3.42 0.95
N GLU A 144 -1.29 -3.47 -0.09
CA GLU A 144 -0.18 -4.43 -0.19
C GLU A 144 1.03 -4.09 0.69
N THR A 145 1.14 -2.85 1.19
CA THR A 145 2.25 -2.42 2.07
C THR A 145 2.17 -2.97 3.51
N LEU A 146 1.23 -3.87 3.80
CA LEU A 146 1.01 -4.41 5.14
C LEU A 146 2.14 -5.31 5.66
N ASP A 147 2.97 -5.86 4.78
CA ASP A 147 4.06 -6.76 5.18
C ASP A 147 5.16 -6.05 6.00
N THR A 148 5.19 -4.72 6.01
CA THR A 148 6.13 -3.88 6.79
C THR A 148 5.41 -2.91 7.74
N THR A 149 4.11 -3.13 7.99
CA THR A 149 3.25 -2.22 8.75
C THR A 149 2.93 -2.81 10.12
N ASN A 150 3.32 -2.12 11.20
CA ASN A 150 3.06 -2.61 12.56
C ASN A 150 1.62 -2.34 13.03
N ASP A 151 0.99 -1.24 12.57
CA ASP A 151 -0.38 -0.87 12.96
C ASP A 151 -1.19 -0.35 11.76
N TYR A 152 -2.31 -1.02 11.46
CA TYR A 152 -3.24 -0.63 10.39
C TYR A 152 -4.68 -0.58 10.89
N LEU A 153 -5.22 0.63 11.02
CA LEU A 153 -6.60 0.88 11.46
C LEU A 153 -7.48 1.28 10.27
N VAL A 154 -8.58 0.57 10.07
CA VAL A 154 -9.62 0.90 9.10
C VAL A 154 -10.85 1.41 9.82
N ILE A 155 -11.36 2.57 9.38
CA ILE A 155 -12.61 3.16 9.83
C ILE A 155 -13.54 3.22 8.63
N LEU A 156 -14.70 2.58 8.72
CA LEU A 156 -15.72 2.58 7.69
C LEU A 156 -16.93 3.36 8.17
N ARG A 157 -17.30 4.42 7.46
CA ARG A 157 -18.50 5.22 7.69
C ARG A 157 -19.49 4.97 6.56
N ILE A 158 -20.69 4.54 6.93
CA ILE A 158 -21.76 4.15 6.00
C ILE A 158 -22.99 5.03 6.25
N PRO A 159 -23.66 5.54 5.20
CA PRO A 159 -24.90 6.30 5.37
C PRO A 159 -26.00 5.43 5.99
N LYS A 160 -26.76 5.98 6.96
CA LYS A 160 -27.95 5.30 7.53
C LYS A 160 -28.97 4.88 6.46
N GLY A 161 -29.03 5.61 5.35
CA GLY A 161 -29.91 5.32 4.23
C GLY A 161 -29.60 4.04 3.45
N PHE A 162 -28.48 3.36 3.71
CA PHE A 162 -28.14 2.08 3.06
C PHE A 162 -28.97 0.90 3.59
N GLY A 163 -29.72 1.12 4.67
CA GLY A 163 -30.55 0.10 5.28
C GLY A 163 -29.76 -0.83 6.22
N PRO A 164 -30.36 -1.95 6.63
CA PRO A 164 -29.76 -2.83 7.61
C PRO A 164 -28.54 -3.58 7.05
N LYS A 165 -27.55 -3.81 7.90
CA LYS A 165 -26.38 -4.66 7.59
C LYS A 165 -26.83 -6.11 7.38
N ILE A 166 -26.59 -6.63 6.17
CA ILE A 166 -26.89 -8.03 5.82
C ILE A 166 -25.72 -8.94 6.21
N TYR A 167 -24.50 -8.55 5.86
CA TYR A 167 -23.28 -9.33 6.09
C TYR A 167 -22.07 -8.40 6.17
N MET A 168 -21.07 -8.78 6.97
CA MET A 168 -19.81 -8.05 7.09
C MET A 168 -18.68 -9.03 7.47
N SER A 169 -17.59 -8.96 6.72
CA SER A 169 -16.36 -9.69 7.01
C SER A 169 -15.14 -8.90 6.52
N PRO A 170 -14.06 -8.82 7.31
CA PRO A 170 -13.92 -9.35 8.68
C PRO A 170 -14.83 -8.62 9.67
N LYS A 171 -15.00 -9.18 10.87
CA LYS A 171 -15.75 -8.50 11.94
C LYS A 171 -14.95 -7.29 12.43
N PRO A 172 -15.60 -6.14 12.67
CA PRO A 172 -14.92 -4.97 13.20
C PRO A 172 -14.53 -5.21 14.66
N SER A 173 -13.45 -4.58 15.11
CA SER A 173 -13.09 -4.55 16.52
C SER A 173 -14.03 -3.67 17.35
N TYR A 174 -14.66 -2.68 16.71
CA TYR A 174 -15.61 -1.75 17.32
C TYR A 174 -16.63 -1.26 16.28
N GLU A 175 -17.87 -1.07 16.71
CA GLU A 175 -18.98 -0.58 15.89
C GLU A 175 -19.85 0.36 16.72
N SER A 176 -20.28 1.47 16.12
CA SER A 176 -21.17 2.45 16.73
C SER A 176 -22.07 3.10 15.70
N GLU A 177 -23.20 3.66 16.16
CA GLU A 177 -24.12 4.45 15.34
C GLU A 177 -24.12 5.90 15.85
N GLU A 178 -23.91 6.84 14.92
CA GLU A 178 -24.03 8.29 15.16
C GLU A 178 -25.22 8.83 14.38
#